data_AF-A0A453MIB1-F1
#
_entry.id   AF-A0A453MIB1-F1
#
_cell.length_a   1.000
_cell.length_b   1.000
_cell.length_c   1.000
_cell.angle_alpha   90.00
_cell.angle_beta   90.00
_cell.angle_gamma   90.00
#
_symmetry.space_group_name_H-M   'P 1'
#
loop_
_entity.id
_entity.type
_entity.pdbx_description
1 polymer ?
#
loop_
_entity_poly.entity_id
_entity_poly.type
_entity_poly.pdbx_seq_one_letter_code
_entity_poly.pdbx_strand_id
1 'polypeptide(L)' 'MWFVHKQVILTKDNLIKRRWVGSSRYCFCDHDETIQHLFLECPLAKLLWRTIHIAFNINPPVDIESLFGTWLTGV' A
#
# COMPACT_ATOMS: atom_id res chain seq x y z
N MET A 1 -8.31 6.54 -5.25
CA MET A 1 -7.53 6.66 -4.00
C MET A 1 -8.37 6.65 -2.71
N TRP A 2 -9.63 7.08 -2.73
CA TRP A 2 -10.55 6.99 -1.57
C TRP A 2 -10.64 5.61 -0.90
N PHE A 3 -10.72 4.52 -1.67
CA PHE A 3 -10.81 3.16 -1.12
C PHE A 3 -9.53 2.72 -0.38
N VAL A 4 -8.36 3.23 -0.79
CA VAL A 4 -7.09 2.97 -0.11
C VAL A 4 -7.09 3.70 1.24
N HIS A 5 -7.48 4.98 1.25
CA HIS A 5 -7.65 5.75 2.48
C HIS A 5 -8.66 5.10 3.44
N LYS A 6 -9.81 4.65 2.94
CA LYS A 6 -10.83 3.94 3.75
C LYS A 6 -10.45 2.51 4.13
N GLN A 7 -9.28 2.04 3.74
CA GLN A 7 -8.77 0.70 4.04
C GLN A 7 -9.67 -0.44 3.53
N VAL A 8 -10.41 -0.24 2.44
CA VAL A 8 -11.41 -1.19 1.91
C VAL A 8 -11.07 -1.77 0.54
N ILE A 9 -9.87 -1.49 0.01
CA ILE A 9 -9.41 -2.14 -1.22
C ILE A 9 -9.31 -3.66 -1.04
N LEU A 10 -9.36 -4.39 -2.15
CA LEU A 10 -9.36 -5.84 -2.19
C LEU A 10 -7.97 -6.46 -1.99
N THR A 11 -7.26 -6.04 -0.94
CA THR A 11 -6.09 -6.75 -0.43
C THR A 11 -6.51 -8.11 0.13
N LYS A 12 -5.60 -9.09 0.16
CA LYS A 12 -5.95 -10.46 0.58
C LYS A 12 -6.47 -10.52 2.02
N ASP A 13 -5.95 -9.68 2.91
CA ASP A 13 -6.48 -9.57 4.27
C ASP A 13 -7.96 -9.13 4.28
N ASN A 14 -8.34 -8.21 3.41
CA ASN A 14 -9.71 -7.73 3.26
C ASN A 14 -10.61 -8.73 2.53
N LEU A 15 -10.08 -9.51 1.60
CA LEU A 15 -10.82 -10.61 0.96
C LEU A 15 -11.15 -11.71 1.96
N ILE A 16 -10.21 -12.07 2.84
CA ILE A 16 -10.43 -13.07 3.89
C ILE A 16 -11.53 -12.61 4.86
N LYS A 17 -11.55 -11.33 5.25
CA LYS A 17 -12.65 -10.75 6.06
C LYS A 17 -14.02 -10.90 5.37
N ARG A 18 -14.06 -10.99 4.04
CA ARG A 18 -15.28 -11.20 3.23
C ARG A 18 -15.56 -12.67 2.91
N ARG A 19 -14.96 -13.61 3.64
CA ARG A 19 -15.11 -15.06 3.45
C ARG A 19 -14.58 -15.58 2.12
N TRP A 20 -13.62 -14.89 1.50
CA TRP A 20 -12.90 -15.45 0.36
C TRP A 20 -11.99 -16.59 0.84
N VAL A 21 -11.93 -17.68 0.07
CA VAL A 21 -11.11 -18.85 0.39
C VAL A 21 -9.79 -18.75 -0.36
N GLY A 22 -8.72 -18.51 0.39
CA GLY A 22 -7.35 -18.52 -0.11
C GLY A 22 -6.34 -17.99 0.93
N SER A 23 -5.07 -17.89 0.53
CA SER A 23 -3.99 -17.43 1.41
C SER A 23 -3.99 -15.91 1.56
N SER A 24 -3.67 -15.41 2.75
CA SER A 24 -3.40 -13.99 3.02
C SER A 24 -2.04 -13.53 2.49
N ARG A 25 -1.13 -14.47 2.21
CA ARG A 25 0.27 -14.17 1.90
C ARG A 25 0.44 -13.51 0.54
N TYR A 26 1.30 -12.51 0.47
CA TYR A 26 1.66 -11.84 -0.76
C TYR A 26 2.50 -12.74 -1.67
N CYS A 27 2.31 -12.66 -2.99
CA CYS A 27 2.98 -13.58 -3.93
C CYS A 27 4.51 -13.38 -3.99
N PHE A 28 4.98 -12.17 -3.66
CA PHE A 28 6.39 -11.80 -3.83
C PHE A 28 7.18 -11.73 -2.51
N CYS A 29 6.53 -11.91 -1.36
CA CYS A 29 7.19 -12.00 -0.07
C CYS A 29 6.31 -12.73 0.95
N ASP A 30 6.94 -13.37 1.93
CA ASP A 30 6.27 -14.20 2.94
C ASP A 30 5.63 -13.38 4.06
N HIS A 31 4.85 -12.36 3.69
CA HIS A 31 4.12 -11.47 4.58
C HIS A 31 2.67 -11.36 4.11
N ASP A 32 1.75 -11.04 5.01
CA ASP A 32 0.36 -10.81 4.66
C ASP A 32 0.21 -9.59 3.76
N GLU A 33 -0.61 -9.72 2.72
CA GLU A 33 -0.92 -8.62 1.83
C GLU A 33 -1.93 -7.68 2.51
N THR A 34 -1.40 -6.68 3.21
CA THR A 34 -2.14 -5.52 3.72
C THR A 34 -1.92 -4.31 2.83
N ILE A 35 -2.73 -3.27 3.01
CA ILE A 35 -2.61 -2.03 2.24
C ILE A 35 -1.24 -1.37 2.51
N GLN A 36 -0.84 -1.28 3.77
CA GLN A 36 0.48 -0.76 4.16
C GLN A 36 1.62 -1.58 3.55
N HIS A 37 1.49 -2.91 3.60
CA HIS A 37 2.51 -3.79 3.05
C HIS A 37 2.65 -3.65 1.53
N LEU A 38 1.51 -3.63 0.82
CA LEU A 38 1.45 -3.54 -0.63
C LEU A 38 2.05 -2.23 -1.16
N PHE A 39 1.79 -1.11 -0.48
CA PHE A 39 2.19 0.22 -0.95
C PHE A 39 3.52 0.73 -0.40
N LEU A 40 3.98 0.26 0.76
CA LEU A 40 5.14 0.83 1.47
C LEU A 40 6.21 -0.20 1.85
N GLU A 41 5.83 -1.35 2.38
CA GLU A 41 6.79 -2.22 3.07
C GLU A 41 7.36 -3.34 2.20
N CYS A 42 6.59 -3.80 1.21
CA CYS A 42 6.98 -4.85 0.28
C CYS A 42 8.32 -4.48 -0.40
N PRO A 43 9.26 -5.43 -0.59
CA PRO A 43 10.51 -5.16 -1.28
C PRO A 43 10.35 -4.47 -2.64
N LEU A 44 9.32 -4.84 -3.40
CA LEU A 44 8.99 -4.20 -4.67
C LEU A 44 8.54 -2.74 -4.48
N ALA A 45 7.70 -2.46 -3.48
CA ALA A 45 7.27 -1.10 -3.16
C ALA A 45 8.45 -0.21 -2.75
N LYS A 46 9.34 -0.72 -1.90
CA LYS A 46 10.57 -0.02 -1.51
C LYS A 46 11.47 0.30 -2.70
N LEU A 47 11.59 -0.63 -3.65
CA LEU A 47 12.35 -0.40 -4.87
C LEU A 47 11.71 0.72 -5.72
N LEU A 48 10.39 0.66 -5.93
CA LEU A 48 9.66 1.69 -6.67
C LEU A 48 9.82 3.07 -6.02
N TRP A 49 9.67 3.17 -4.70
CA TRP A 49 9.86 4.43 -3.99
C TRP A 49 11.29 4.97 -4.08
N ARG A 50 12.30 4.10 -4.07
CA ARG A 50 13.69 4.51 -4.33
C ARG A 50 13.86 5.05 -5.74
N THR A 51 13.27 4.41 -6.75
CA THR A 51 13.31 4.89 -8.13
C THR A 51 12.62 6.25 -8.27
N ILE A 52 11.46 6.44 -7.65
CA ILE A 52 10.72 7.70 -7.64
C ILE A 52 11.55 8.80 -6.95
N HIS A 53 12.16 8.49 -5.81
CA HIS A 53 13.03 9.43 -5.10
C HIS A 53 14.22 9.87 -5.97
N ILE A 54 14.88 8.93 -6.65
CA ILE A 54 16.02 9.25 -7.52
C ILE A 54 15.57 10.07 -8.74
N ALA A 55 14.44 9.72 -9.36
CA ALA A 55 13.99 10.37 -10.59
C ALA A 55 13.35 11.75 -10.35
N PHE A 56 12.66 11.93 -9.23
CA PHE A 56 11.80 13.10 -8.99
C PHE A 56 12.13 13.85 -7.68
N ASN A 57 13.10 13.38 -6.89
CA ASN A 57 13.43 13.93 -5.56
C ASN A 57 12.22 13.97 -4.60
N ILE A 58 11.30 13.02 -4.76
CA ILE A 58 10.12 12.86 -3.90
C ILE A 58 10.47 11.89 -2.78
N ASN A 59 10.30 12.32 -1.53
CA ASN A 59 10.54 11.46 -0.37
C ASN A 59 9.55 10.31 -0.32
N PRO A 60 10.01 9.08 0.01
CA PRO A 60 9.12 7.96 0.21
C PRO A 60 8.14 8.26 1.35
N PRO A 61 6.85 7.89 1.20
CA PRO A 61 5.87 8.02 2.26
C PRO A 61 6.17 7.05 3.41
N VAL A 62 5.84 7.48 4.64
CA VAL A 62 6.07 6.70 5.87
C VAL A 62 4.82 5.96 6.32
N ASP A 63 3.64 6.40 5.88
CA ASP A 63 2.35 5.80 6.18
C ASP A 63 1.37 6.00 5.00
N ILE A 64 0.17 5.43 5.11
CA ILE A 64 -0.83 5.52 4.05
C ILE A 64 -1.42 6.94 3.94
N GLU A 65 -1.41 7.75 5.00
CA GLU A 65 -1.97 9.10 4.95
C GLU A 65 -1.06 10.06 4.17
N SER A 66 0.25 9.97 4.41
CA SER A 66 1.30 10.73 3.72
C SER A 66 1.37 10.44 2.22
N LEU A 67 0.89 9.28 1.75
CA LEU A 67 0.71 9.01 0.31
C LEU A 67 -0.25 10.00 -0.37
N PHE A 68 -1.23 10.52 0.36
CA PHE A 68 -2.23 11.42 -0.20
C PHE A 68 -1.89 12.90 0.00
N GLY A 69 -0.89 13.22 0.84
CA GLY A 69 -0.54 14.61 1.14
C GLY A 69 -1.76 15.45 1.54
N THR A 70 -1.92 16.62 0.93
CA THR A 70 -3.08 17.51 1.13
C THR A 70 -4.33 17.12 0.35
N TRP A 71 -4.28 16.06 -0.47
CA TRP A 71 -5.40 15.66 -1.31
C TRP A 71 -6.62 15.25 -0.49
N LEU A 72 -6.41 14.67 0.70
CA LEU A 72 -7.49 14.38 1.65
C LEU A 72 -8.02 15.62 2.38
N THR A 73 -7.23 16.69 2.45
CA THR A 73 -7.62 17.95 3.10
C THR A 73 -8.38 18.90 2.17
N GLY A 74 -8.58 18.54 0.90
CA GLY A 74 -9.46 19.25 -0.04
C GLY A 74 -8.99 20.66 -0.44
N VAL A 75 -7.69 20.93 -0.36
CA VAL A 75 -7.09 22.20 -0.84
C VAL A 75 -6.89 22.15 -2.35
#